data_AF-A0A937N6P2-F1
#
_entry.id   AF-A0A937N6P2-F1
#
_cell.length_a   1.000
_cell.length_b   1.000
_cell.length_c   1.000
_cell.angle_alpha   90.00
_cell.angle_beta   90.00
_cell.angle_gamma   90.00
#
_symmetry.space_group_name_H-M   'P 1'
#
loop_
_entity.id
_entity.type
_entity.pdbx_description
1 polymer ?
#
loop_
_entity_poly.entity_id
_entity_poly.type
_entity_poly.pdbx_seq_one_letter_code
_entity_poly.pdbx_strand_id
1 'polypeptide(L)'
;MSTVEPIEVIHPHVERRSGIQGGRPVIKGTRFPVSSIVQNHRRGLSVDEILREFPHLQPAQVYDALSYYYDHREQIDREIEKLTDLERVAQNHPPTLQPTDDTCQGLPR
;
A
#
# COMPACT_ATOMS: atom_id res chain seq x y z
N MET A 1 35.56 4.45 -11.60
CA MET A 1 34.17 4.13 -11.22
C MET A 1 33.46 5.47 -11.05
N SER A 2 32.68 5.90 -12.05
CA SER A 2 31.97 7.19 -11.99
C SER A 2 30.94 7.15 -10.87
N THR A 3 31.12 7.98 -9.86
CA THR A 3 30.09 8.27 -8.87
C THR A 3 29.04 9.13 -9.54
N VAL A 4 27.90 8.52 -9.90
CA VAL A 4 26.74 9.24 -10.41
C VAL A 4 26.13 9.97 -9.21
N GLU A 5 26.09 11.29 -9.26
CA GLU A 5 25.36 12.08 -8.25
C GLU A 5 23.88 11.68 -8.30
N PRO A 6 23.21 11.54 -7.13
CA PRO A 6 21.82 11.11 -7.10
C PRO A 6 20.96 12.19 -7.78
N ILE A 7 20.38 11.83 -8.92
CA ILE A 7 19.42 12.69 -9.62
C ILE A 7 18.14 12.67 -8.79
N GLU A 8 17.70 13.84 -8.34
CA GLU A 8 16.40 13.97 -7.67
C GLU A 8 15.30 13.87 -8.73
N VAL A 9 14.73 12.67 -8.86
CA VAL A 9 13.66 12.39 -9.82
C VAL A 9 12.32 12.80 -9.22
N ILE A 10 11.61 13.68 -9.92
CA ILE A 10 10.26 14.11 -9.52
C ILE A 10 9.25 13.10 -10.06
N HIS A 11 8.43 12.56 -9.15
CA HIS A 11 7.36 11.62 -9.47
C HIS A 11 5.99 12.31 -9.38
N PRO A 12 5.44 12.84 -10.48
CA PRO A 12 4.23 13.67 -10.47
C PRO A 12 2.96 12.90 -10.09
N HIS A 13 2.97 11.58 -10.18
CA HIS A 13 1.82 10.71 -9.88
C HIS A 13 1.91 10.04 -8.51
N VAL A 14 2.99 10.24 -7.75
CA VAL A 14 3.14 9.72 -6.39
C VAL A 14 3.04 10.87 -5.40
N GLU A 15 2.21 10.73 -4.39
CA GLU A 15 2.09 11.70 -3.31
C GLU A 15 2.14 11.03 -1.94
N ARG A 16 2.67 11.74 -0.94
CA ARG A 16 2.61 11.32 0.47
C ARG A 16 1.64 12.24 1.19
N ARG A 17 0.56 11.70 1.74
CA ARG A 17 -0.43 12.46 2.51
C ARG A 17 -0.43 12.01 3.97
N SER A 18 -0.10 12.93 4.88
CA SER A 18 -0.21 12.71 6.33
C SER A 18 -1.68 12.42 6.67
N GLY A 19 -1.95 11.24 7.23
CA GLY A 19 -3.31 10.80 7.58
C GLY A 19 -3.97 9.83 6.60
N ILE A 20 -3.40 9.63 5.40
CA ILE A 20 -3.83 8.55 4.49
C ILE A 20 -2.85 7.40 4.60
N GLN A 21 -3.35 6.21 4.97
CA GLN A 21 -2.55 5.01 5.19
C GLN A 21 -1.28 5.23 6.05
N GLY A 22 -1.32 6.12 7.04
CA GLY A 22 -0.17 6.37 7.92
C GLY A 22 0.99 7.13 7.26
N GLY A 23 0.73 7.91 6.20
CA GLY A 23 1.76 8.74 5.53
C GLY A 23 2.55 8.00 4.44
N ARG A 24 2.05 6.83 4.02
CA ARG A 24 2.64 6.00 2.98
C ARG A 24 2.49 6.66 1.60
N PRO A 25 3.40 6.39 0.65
CA PRO A 25 3.29 6.89 -0.70
C PRO A 25 2.10 6.23 -1.42
N VAL A 26 1.20 7.08 -1.93
CA VAL A 26 -0.01 6.67 -2.65
C VAL A 26 -0.02 7.28 -4.05
N ILE A 27 -0.75 6.63 -4.94
CA ILE A 27 -0.98 7.14 -6.28
C ILE A 27 -1.92 8.34 -6.22
N LYS A 28 -1.49 9.46 -6.79
CA LYS A 28 -2.22 10.72 -6.81
C LYS A 28 -3.62 10.56 -7.37
N GLY A 29 -4.60 11.09 -6.65
CA GLY A 29 -6.02 10.97 -7.01
C GLY A 29 -6.67 9.66 -6.56
N THR A 30 -5.91 8.74 -5.97
CA THR A 30 -6.43 7.49 -5.41
C THR A 30 -6.01 7.33 -3.95
N ARG A 31 -6.50 6.28 -3.30
CA ARG A 31 -5.97 5.80 -2.02
C ARG A 31 -5.14 4.52 -2.20
N PHE A 32 -4.68 4.25 -3.41
CA PHE A 32 -3.94 3.04 -3.75
C PHE A 32 -2.46 3.23 -3.40
N PRO A 33 -1.87 2.41 -2.52
CA PRO A 33 -0.48 2.57 -2.13
C PRO A 33 0.49 2.04 -3.18
N VAL A 34 1.65 2.68 -3.28
CA VAL A 34 2.73 2.25 -4.18
C VAL A 34 3.20 0.84 -3.82
N SER A 35 3.25 0.49 -2.53
CA SER A 35 3.61 -0.85 -2.06
C SER A 35 2.74 -1.96 -2.65
N SER A 36 1.45 -1.71 -2.90
CA SER A 36 0.55 -2.70 -3.48
C SER A 36 0.84 -2.94 -4.97
N ILE A 37 1.20 -1.89 -5.71
CA ILE A 37 1.64 -2.04 -7.11
C ILE A 37 2.92 -2.89 -7.14
N VAL A 38 3.89 -2.56 -6.28
CA VAL A 38 5.16 -3.29 -6.19
C VAL A 38 4.92 -4.74 -5.79
N GLN A 39 4.03 -5.02 -4.83
CA GLN A 39 3.73 -6.39 -4.42
C GLN A 39 3.13 -7.22 -5.56
N ASN A 40 2.19 -6.67 -6.33
CA ASN A 40 1.64 -7.34 -7.50
C ASN A 40 2.70 -7.55 -8.60
N HIS A 41 3.53 -6.55 -8.85
CA HIS A 41 4.66 -6.68 -9.77
C HIS A 41 5.65 -7.78 -9.32
N ARG A 42 5.94 -7.88 -8.01
CA ARG A 42 6.78 -8.94 -7.43
C ARG A 42 6.14 -10.34 -7.51
N ARG A 43 4.80 -10.43 -7.56
CA ARG A 43 4.07 -11.68 -7.80
C ARG A 43 4.12 -12.12 -9.28
N GLY A 44 4.75 -11.34 -10.15
CA GLY A 44 4.91 -11.64 -11.56
C GLY A 44 3.80 -11.08 -12.45
N LEU A 45 2.90 -10.25 -11.91
CA LEU A 45 1.89 -9.59 -12.73
C LEU A 45 2.55 -8.48 -13.57
N SER A 46 2.23 -8.49 -14.86
CA SER A 46 2.55 -7.41 -15.78
C SER A 46 1.76 -6.14 -15.46
N VAL A 47 2.26 -4.99 -15.93
CA VAL A 47 1.55 -3.70 -15.77
C VAL A 47 0.15 -3.75 -16.37
N ASP A 48 -0.02 -4.39 -17.53
CA ASP A 48 -1.33 -4.56 -18.16
C ASP A 48 -2.29 -5.39 -17.31
N GLU A 49 -1.81 -6.44 -16.64
CA GLU A 49 -2.63 -7.24 -15.73
C GLU A 49 -3.04 -6.44 -14.49
N ILE A 50 -2.11 -5.67 -13.92
CA ILE A 50 -2.41 -4.76 -12.80
C ILE A 50 -3.50 -3.75 -13.20
N LEU A 51 -3.42 -3.19 -14.41
CA LEU A 51 -4.42 -2.25 -14.92
C LEU A 51 -5.78 -2.91 -15.18
N ARG A 52 -5.80 -4.18 -15.59
CA ARG A 52 -7.04 -4.96 -15.75
C ARG A 52 -7.72 -5.21 -14.41
N GLU A 53 -6.95 -5.51 -13.36
CA GLU A 53 -7.49 -5.69 -12.00
C GLU A 53 -7.95 -4.36 -11.39
N PHE A 54 -7.24 -3.28 -11.69
CA PHE A 54 -7.50 -1.95 -11.13
C PHE A 54 -7.76 -0.93 -12.24
N PRO A 55 -8.97 -0.93 -12.86
CA PRO A 55 -9.28 -0.07 -14.01
C PRO A 55 -9.36 1.42 -13.67
N HIS A 56 -9.31 1.77 -12.39
CA HIS A 56 -9.24 3.15 -11.91
C HIS A 56 -7.82 3.73 -11.93
N LEU A 57 -6.80 2.89 -12.16
CA LEU A 57 -5.41 3.31 -12.33
C LEU A 57 -5.12 3.62 -13.81
N GLN A 58 -4.24 4.58 -14.03
CA GLN A 58 -3.74 4.91 -15.35
C GLN A 58 -2.35 4.29 -15.58
N PRO A 59 -2.00 3.91 -16.82
CA PRO A 59 -0.69 3.33 -17.11
C PRO A 59 0.46 4.22 -16.63
N ALA A 60 0.38 5.52 -16.87
CA ALA A 60 1.39 6.50 -16.43
C ALA A 60 1.60 6.48 -14.92
N GLN A 61 0.53 6.31 -14.14
CA GLN A 61 0.62 6.23 -12.68
C GLN A 61 1.33 4.95 -12.22
N VAL A 62 1.06 3.82 -12.87
CA VAL A 62 1.69 2.54 -12.53
C VAL A 62 3.19 2.57 -12.85
N TYR A 63 3.57 3.10 -14.02
CA TYR A 63 4.98 3.23 -14.38
C TYR A 63 5.73 4.21 -13.48
N ASP A 64 5.12 5.36 -13.14
CA ASP A 64 5.74 6.32 -12.21
C ASP A 64 5.89 5.73 -10.80
N ALA A 65 4.92 4.94 -10.35
CA ALA A 65 5.01 4.22 -9.08
C ALA A 65 6.14 3.18 -9.06
N LEU A 66 6.36 2.46 -10.16
CA LEU A 66 7.47 1.54 -10.31
C LEU A 66 8.81 2.29 -10.35
N SER A 67 8.88 3.43 -11.05
CA SER A 67 10.07 4.30 -11.02
C SER A 67 10.38 4.74 -9.59
N TYR A 68 9.37 5.26 -8.87
CA TYR A 68 9.47 5.66 -7.48
C TYR A 68 9.99 4.55 -6.58
N TYR A 69 9.53 3.32 -6.81
CA TYR A 69 9.99 2.14 -6.08
C TYR A 69 11.48 1.88 -6.30
N TYR A 70 11.98 1.96 -7.53
CA TYR A 70 13.40 1.73 -7.80
C TYR A 70 14.30 2.78 -7.14
N ASP A 71 13.83 4.03 -7.06
CA ASP A 71 14.56 5.11 -6.39
C ASP A 71 14.49 4.99 -4.84
N HIS A 72 13.44 4.37 -4.29
CA HIS A 72 13.19 4.27 -2.84
C HIS A 72 13.08 2.82 -2.34
N ARG A 73 13.81 1.89 -2.98
CA ARG A 73 13.58 0.44 -2.84
C ARG A 73 13.58 -0.03 -1.40
N GLU A 74 14.59 0.35 -0.63
CA GLU A 74 14.73 -0.04 0.78
C GLU A 74 13.59 0.46 1.67
N GLN A 75 13.03 1.63 1.39
CA GLN A 75 11.94 2.19 2.16
C GLN A 75 10.66 1.38 1.90
N ILE A 76 10.35 1.14 0.63
CA ILE A 76 9.14 0.43 0.21
C ILE A 76 9.22 -1.04 0.58
N ASP A 77 10.38 -1.69 0.46
CA ASP A 77 10.54 -3.08 0.86
C ASP A 77 10.30 -3.27 2.37
N ARG A 78 10.84 -2.37 3.22
CA ARG A 78 10.53 -2.35 4.67
C ARG A 78 9.06 -2.13 4.96
N GLU A 79 8.39 -1.32 4.15
CA GLU A 79 6.96 -1.06 4.27
C GLU A 79 6.12 -2.31 3.91
N ILE A 80 6.51 -3.03 2.86
CA ILE A 80 5.89 -4.29 2.44
C ILE A 80 6.09 -5.36 3.52
N GLU A 81 7.31 -5.50 4.04
CA GLU A 81 7.64 -6.48 5.08
C GLU A 81 6.77 -6.28 6.33
N LYS A 82 6.68 -5.04 6.83
CA LYS A 82 5.81 -4.68 7.95
C LYS A 82 4.35 -5.04 7.69
N LEU A 83 3.86 -4.79 6.47
CA LEU A 83 2.49 -5.18 6.12
C LEU A 83 2.29 -6.70 6.19
N THR A 84 3.19 -7.47 5.59
CA THR A 84 3.10 -8.94 5.60
C THR A 84 3.18 -9.51 7.02
N ASP A 85 4.01 -8.93 7.88
CA ASP A 85 4.11 -9.37 9.27
C ASP A 85 2.82 -9.08 10.05
N LEU A 86 2.21 -7.91 9.84
CA LEU A 86 0.91 -7.57 10.44
C LEU A 86 -0.20 -8.49 9.93
N GLU A 87 -0.23 -8.80 8.63
CA GLU A 87 -1.19 -9.74 8.04
C GLU A 87 -1.05 -11.14 8.65
N ARG A 88 0.18 -11.62 8.84
CA ARG A 88 0.45 -12.91 9.50
C ARG A 88 -0.02 -12.92 10.95
N VAL A 89 0.19 -11.84 11.70
CA VAL A 89 -0.30 -11.70 13.07
C VAL A 89 -1.83 -11.70 13.10
N ALA A 90 -2.48 -10.97 12.19
CA ALA A 90 -3.94 -10.92 12.09
C ALA A 90 -4.56 -12.28 11.69
N GLN A 91 -3.90 -13.05 10.83
CA GLN A 91 -4.36 -14.40 10.43
C GLN A 91 -4.17 -15.43 11.55
N ASN A 92 -3.16 -15.24 12.41
CA ASN A 92 -2.85 -16.18 13.49
C ASN A 92 -3.59 -15.89 14.80
N HIS A 93 -4.33 -14.78 14.89
CA HIS A 93 -5.19 -14.47 16.03
C HIS A 93 -6.65 -14.32 15.56
N PRO A 94 -7.59 -15.18 16.01
CA PRO A 94 -8.99 -14.95 15.71
C PRO A 94 -9.38 -13.56 16.24
N PRO A 95 -10.22 -12.80 15.52
CA PRO A 95 -10.68 -11.52 16.03
C PRO A 95 -11.44 -11.79 17.32
N THR A 96 -10.86 -11.43 18.47
CA THR A 96 -11.61 -11.28 19.73
C THR A 96 -12.45 -10.02 19.61
N LEU A 97 -13.33 -9.96 18.62
CA LEU A 97 -14.56 -9.21 18.75
C LEU A 97 -15.44 -10.12 19.61
N GLN A 98 -15.31 -9.99 20.93
CA GLN A 98 -16.41 -10.41 21.77
C GLN A 98 -17.62 -9.63 21.27
N PRO A 99 -18.72 -10.28 20.86
CA PRO A 99 -19.95 -9.54 20.69
C PRO A 99 -20.16 -8.84 22.03
N THR A 100 -20.16 -7.51 22.05
CA THR A 100 -20.64 -6.80 23.22
C THR A 100 -22.09 -7.26 23.34
N ASP A 101 -22.36 -8.09 24.33
CA ASP A 101 -23.70 -8.52 24.68
C ASP A 101 -24.54 -7.25 24.84
N ASP A 102 -25.35 -6.95 23.83
CA ASP A 102 -26.44 -5.99 23.87
C ASP A 102 -27.45 -6.54 24.89
N THR A 103 -27.11 -6.43 26.17
CA THR A 103 -28.00 -6.70 27.29
C THR A 103 -28.99 -5.53 27.36
N CYS A 104 -29.92 -5.50 26.41
CA CYS A 104 -31.11 -4.64 26.41
C CYS A 104 -32.38 -5.43 26.76
N GLN A 105 -32.28 -6.47 27.59
CA GLN A 105 -33.45 -7.13 28.20
C GLN A 105 -33.25 -7.22 29.71
N GLY A 106 -33.64 -6.15 30.40
CA GLY A 106 -33.61 -6.10 31.86
C GLY A 106 -33.93 -4.72 32.43
N LEU A 107 -35.13 -4.20 32.20
CA LEU A 107 -35.66 -3.07 32.96
C LEU A 107 -36.97 -3.51 33.64
N PRO A 108 -36.99 -3.64 34.99
CA PRO A 108 -38.21 -3.97 35.73
C PRO A 108 -38.96 -2.71 36.18
N ARG A 109 -40.30 -2.79 36.18
CA ARG A 109 -41.13 -2.74 37.39
C ARG A 109 -42.43 -3.51 37.17
#